data_AF-A0A0F9K5H6-F1
#
_entry.id   AF-A0A0F9K5H6-F1
#
_cell.length_a   1.000
_cell.length_b   1.000
_cell.length_c   1.000
_cell.angle_alpha   90.00
_cell.angle_beta   90.00
_cell.angle_gamma   90.00
#
_symmetry.space_group_name_H-M   'P 1'
#
loop_
_entity.id
_entity.type
_entity.pdbx_description
1 polymer ?
#
loop_
_entity_poly.entity_id
_entity_poly.type
_entity_poly.pdbx_seq_one_letter_code
_entity_poly.pdbx_strand_id
1 'polypeptide(L)'
;MIFTPEHIQKIVREAKTETRRIVKSGERLIWCDDDNYHHFILTPSGRVKWRVGQDYAVQPGRGKPCYIHNGMPLRCKILRLSYSESLQAISSVDAKAEGLNGFGDARLGYARLWDSINKQPGTRWNDNPMVWVIKFEVLQS
;
A
#
# COMPACT_ATOMS: atom_id res chain seq x y z
N MET A 1 2.46 -0.33 -8.88
CA MET A 1 2.75 -0.47 -7.45
C MET A 1 3.55 -1.75 -7.20
N ILE A 2 4.56 -1.70 -6.34
CA ILE A 2 5.46 -2.84 -6.08
C ILE A 2 4.97 -3.61 -4.85
N PHE A 3 4.81 -4.92 -4.98
CA PHE A 3 4.41 -5.83 -3.92
C PHE A 3 5.31 -7.07 -3.91
N THR A 4 5.47 -7.70 -2.74
CA THR A 4 6.15 -8.99 -2.65
C THR A 4 5.29 -10.07 -3.34
N PRO A 5 5.89 -11.17 -3.84
CA PRO A 5 5.13 -12.26 -4.46
C PRO A 5 3.99 -12.79 -3.57
N GLU A 6 4.21 -12.90 -2.26
CA GLU A 6 3.19 -13.29 -1.29
C GLU A 6 2.01 -12.30 -1.23
N HIS A 7 2.30 -10.99 -1.25
CA HIS A 7 1.25 -9.96 -1.30
C HIS A 7 0.50 -9.99 -2.62
N ILE A 8 1.18 -10.27 -3.74
CA ILE A 8 0.51 -10.42 -5.04
C ILE A 8 -0.50 -11.56 -4.99
N GLN A 9 -0.15 -12.71 -4.40
CA GLN A 9 -1.11 -13.81 -4.22
C GLN A 9 -2.33 -13.41 -3.38
N LYS A 10 -2.14 -12.60 -2.33
CA LYS A 10 -3.25 -12.07 -1.53
C LYS A 10 -4.11 -11.07 -2.29
N ILE A 11 -3.50 -10.23 -3.14
CA ILE A 11 -4.19 -9.29 -4.03
C ILE A 11 -5.04 -10.06 -5.04
N VAL A 12 -4.47 -11.07 -5.70
CA VAL A 12 -5.18 -11.94 -6.65
C VAL A 12 -6.41 -12.61 -6.01
N ARG A 13 -6.32 -13.00 -4.73
CA ARG A 13 -7.43 -13.58 -3.97
C ARG A 13 -8.37 -12.54 -3.36
N GLU A 14 -8.21 -11.26 -3.69
CA GLU A 14 -8.93 -10.12 -3.11
C GLU A 14 -8.86 -10.01 -1.58
N ALA A 15 -7.96 -10.77 -0.96
CA ALA A 15 -7.74 -10.77 0.48
C ALA A 15 -6.90 -9.56 0.95
N LYS A 16 -6.40 -8.76 0.00
CA LYS A 16 -5.60 -7.56 0.26
C LYS A 16 -6.11 -6.37 -0.54
N THR A 17 -6.74 -5.43 0.16
CA THR A 17 -7.34 -4.20 -0.41
C THR A 17 -6.69 -2.91 0.11
N GLU A 18 -5.70 -3.06 0.98
CA GLU A 18 -4.98 -1.94 1.59
C GLU A 18 -3.48 -2.20 1.64
N THR A 19 -2.69 -1.13 1.56
CA THR A 19 -1.25 -1.16 1.80
C THR A 19 -0.78 0.10 2.50
N ARG A 20 0.03 -0.08 3.55
CA ARG A 20 0.78 1.00 4.19
C ARG A 20 2.15 1.22 3.53
N ARG A 21 2.56 2.49 3.40
CA ARG A 21 3.84 2.88 2.81
C ARG A 21 4.50 3.99 3.60
N ILE A 22 5.79 3.86 3.93
CA ILE A 22 6.55 4.87 4.67
C ILE A 22 6.43 6.24 4.00
N VAL A 23 6.10 7.26 4.79
CA VAL A 23 6.17 8.66 4.39
C VAL A 23 7.63 9.06 4.27
N LYS A 24 8.03 9.54 3.09
CA LYS A 24 9.39 10.09 2.90
C LYS A 24 9.39 11.58 3.21
N SER A 25 10.56 12.07 3.64
CA SER A 25 10.76 13.49 3.91
C SER A 25 10.33 14.35 2.71
N GLY A 26 9.50 15.36 2.99
CA GLY A 26 8.93 16.30 2.02
C GLY A 26 7.84 15.75 1.11
N GLU A 27 7.36 14.50 1.30
CA GLU A 27 6.13 14.04 0.66
C GLU A 27 4.91 14.74 1.27
N ARG A 28 3.94 15.13 0.43
CA ARG A 28 2.73 15.82 0.86
C ARG A 28 1.50 15.20 0.21
N LEU A 29 0.44 15.03 0.99
CA LEU A 29 -0.89 14.70 0.48
C LEU A 29 -1.61 16.00 0.09
N ILE A 30 -1.98 16.11 -1.17
CA ILE A 30 -2.72 17.25 -1.72
C ILE A 30 -4.17 16.84 -1.93
N TRP A 31 -5.08 17.68 -1.47
CA TRP A 31 -6.52 17.57 -1.66
C TRP A 31 -6.92 18.61 -2.70
N CYS A 32 -7.62 18.18 -3.74
CA CYS A 32 -8.22 19.07 -4.72
C CYS A 32 -9.74 18.94 -4.56
N ASP A 33 -10.38 20.05 -4.20
CA ASP A 33 -11.83 20.15 -4.03
C ASP A 33 -12.53 20.36 -5.39
N ASP A 34 -12.10 19.62 -6.41
CA ASP A 34 -12.84 19.53 -7.68
C ASP A 34 -13.85 18.38 -7.62
N ASP A 35 -14.85 18.41 -8.52
CA ASP A 35 -15.96 17.42 -8.58
C ASP A 35 -15.51 15.95 -8.70
N ASN A 36 -14.21 15.70 -8.91
CA ASN A 36 -13.60 14.38 -9.08
C ASN A 36 -12.68 13.94 -7.91
N TYR A 37 -12.63 14.68 -6.79
CA TYR A 37 -11.87 14.33 -5.58
C TYR A 37 -10.46 13.79 -5.89
N HIS A 38 -9.67 14.59 -6.62
CA HIS A 38 -8.34 14.20 -7.03
C HIS A 38 -7.31 14.33 -5.88
N HIS A 39 -7.29 13.36 -4.97
CA HIS A 39 -6.25 13.32 -3.93
C HIS A 39 -4.98 12.66 -4.47
N PHE A 40 -3.82 13.25 -4.22
CA PHE A 40 -2.54 12.67 -4.63
C PHE A 40 -1.40 12.97 -3.68
N ILE A 41 -0.41 12.08 -3.68
CA ILE A 41 0.85 12.27 -2.95
C ILE A 41 1.88 12.85 -3.91
N LEU A 42 2.39 14.03 -3.56
CA LEU A 42 3.45 14.73 -4.26
C LEU A 42 4.80 14.43 -3.60
N THR A 43 5.82 14.13 -4.40
CA THR A 43 7.20 14.03 -3.93
C THR A 43 7.82 15.43 -3.77
N PRO A 44 8.95 15.57 -3.04
CA PRO A 44 9.67 16.85 -2.95
C PRO A 44 10.07 17.43 -4.32
N SER A 45 10.26 16.56 -5.32
CA SER A 45 10.60 16.94 -6.69
C SER A 45 9.39 17.39 -7.53
N GLY A 46 8.19 17.49 -6.95
CA GLY A 46 6.96 17.83 -7.67
C GLY A 46 6.36 16.70 -8.51
N ARG A 47 6.84 15.46 -8.36
CA ARG A 47 6.28 14.30 -9.08
C ARG A 47 5.08 13.74 -8.32
N VAL A 48 3.99 13.46 -9.04
CA VAL A 48 2.87 12.68 -8.49
C VAL A 48 3.28 11.22 -8.33
N LYS A 49 3.24 10.74 -7.08
CA LYS A 49 3.60 9.37 -6.71
C LYS A 49 2.41 8.42 -6.82
N TRP A 50 1.29 8.82 -6.22
CA TRP A 50 0.02 8.09 -6.21
C TRP A 50 -1.14 9.07 -6.28
N ARG A 51 -2.19 8.72 -7.01
CA ARG A 51 -3.40 9.54 -7.21
C ARG A 51 -4.64 8.65 -7.13
N VAL A 52 -5.66 9.14 -6.44
CA VAL A 52 -6.97 8.49 -6.38
C VAL A 52 -7.60 8.43 -7.77
N GLY A 53 -8.26 7.32 -8.09
CA GLY A 53 -8.89 7.04 -9.38
C GLY A 53 -7.94 6.54 -10.47
N GLN A 54 -6.62 6.51 -10.22
CA GLN A 54 -5.63 6.06 -11.20
C GLN A 54 -5.31 4.56 -11.08
N ASP A 55 -5.00 3.96 -12.23
CA ASP A 55 -4.73 2.53 -12.39
C ASP A 55 -3.23 2.24 -12.40
N TYR A 56 -2.77 1.43 -11.45
CA TYR A 56 -1.37 1.09 -11.29
C TYR A 56 -1.11 -0.39 -11.57
N ALA A 57 -0.13 -0.67 -12.42
CA ALA A 57 0.37 -2.02 -12.67
C ALA A 57 0.95 -2.65 -11.39
N VAL A 58 0.53 -3.86 -11.02
CA VAL A 58 1.08 -4.60 -9.88
C VAL A 58 2.41 -5.24 -10.31
N GLN A 59 3.50 -4.93 -9.61
CA GLN A 59 4.84 -5.39 -9.95
C GLN A 59 5.45 -6.19 -8.80
N PRO A 60 6.15 -7.31 -9.07
CA PRO A 60 6.85 -8.09 -8.04
C PRO A 60 8.14 -7.41 -7.55
N GLY A 61 8.61 -6.37 -8.24
CA GLY A 61 9.85 -5.67 -7.90
C GLY A 61 10.08 -4.43 -8.77
N ARG A 62 11.03 -3.58 -8.35
CA ARG A 62 11.43 -2.40 -9.13
C ARG A 62 12.00 -2.82 -10.49
N GLY A 63 11.53 -2.20 -11.57
CA GLY A 63 11.98 -2.49 -12.93
C GLY A 63 11.49 -3.83 -13.49
N LYS A 64 10.69 -4.59 -12.74
CA LYS A 64 10.08 -5.83 -13.22
C LYS A 64 8.79 -5.52 -14.00
N PRO A 65 8.43 -6.36 -14.99
CA PRO A 65 7.17 -6.21 -15.70
C PRO A 65 5.97 -6.34 -14.75
N CYS A 66 4.81 -5.89 -15.22
CA CYS A 66 3.54 -6.13 -14.53
C CYS A 66 3.36 -7.64 -14.31
N TYR A 67 2.83 -8.02 -13.14
CA TYR A 67 2.43 -9.38 -12.87
C TYR A 67 1.26 -9.76 -13.78
N ILE A 68 1.36 -10.90 -14.46
CA ILE A 68 0.31 -11.41 -15.32
C ILE A 68 -0.50 -12.45 -14.53
N HIS A 69 -1.81 -12.27 -14.47
CA HIS A 69 -2.76 -13.21 -13.89
C HIS A 69 -3.80 -13.58 -14.94
N ASN A 70 -4.03 -14.88 -15.17
CA ASN A 70 -4.96 -15.39 -16.20
C ASN A 70 -4.76 -14.79 -17.60
N GLY A 71 -3.50 -14.56 -18.00
CA GLY A 71 -3.15 -13.98 -19.30
C GLY A 71 -3.29 -12.46 -19.38
N MET A 72 -3.72 -11.78 -18.32
CA MET A 72 -3.93 -10.33 -18.31
C MET A 72 -3.06 -9.60 -17.26
N PRO A 73 -2.66 -8.34 -17.51
CA PRO A 73 -1.85 -7.58 -16.56
C PRO A 73 -2.65 -7.23 -15.31
N LEU A 74 -2.19 -7.68 -14.14
CA LEU A 74 -2.83 -7.37 -12.87
C LEU A 74 -2.65 -5.88 -12.52
N ARG A 75 -3.75 -5.14 -12.39
CA ARG A 75 -3.74 -3.72 -12.03
C ARG A 75 -4.55 -3.48 -10.77
N CYS A 76 -4.24 -2.40 -10.07
CA CYS A 76 -5.06 -1.90 -8.98
C CYS A 76 -5.42 -0.44 -9.19
N LYS A 77 -6.66 -0.07 -8.85
CA LYS A 77 -7.11 1.32 -8.82
C LYS A 77 -7.07 1.84 -7.41
N ILE A 78 -6.43 2.99 -7.19
CA ILE A 78 -6.42 3.62 -5.86
C ILE A 78 -7.78 4.26 -5.60
N LEU A 79 -8.44 3.83 -4.54
CA LEU A 79 -9.75 4.36 -4.13
C LEU A 79 -9.62 5.50 -3.11
N ARG A 80 -8.60 5.44 -2.25
CA ARG A 80 -8.42 6.43 -1.18
C ARG A 80 -6.97 6.53 -0.75
N LEU A 81 -6.55 7.76 -0.46
CA LEU A 81 -5.32 8.08 0.26
C LEU A 81 -5.70 8.71 1.60
N SER A 82 -5.14 8.20 2.70
CA SER A 82 -5.33 8.79 4.03
C SER A 82 -4.18 9.72 4.38
N TYR A 83 -4.43 10.65 5.31
CA TYR A 83 -3.37 11.35 6.01
C TYR A 83 -2.38 10.36 6.64
N SER A 84 -1.15 10.83 6.85
CA SER A 84 -0.12 10.00 7.43
C SER A 84 -0.50 9.60 8.85
N GLU A 85 -0.50 8.30 9.12
CA GLU A 85 -0.74 7.75 10.45
C GLU A 85 0.54 7.10 10.99
N SER A 86 0.63 6.95 12.31
CA SER A 86 1.66 6.12 12.92
C SER A 86 1.44 4.65 12.52
N LEU A 87 2.50 3.93 12.14
CA LEU A 87 2.41 2.52 11.74
C LEU A 87 1.70 1.65 12.79
N GLN A 88 1.99 1.89 14.06
CA GLN A 88 1.40 1.17 15.19
C GLN A 88 -0.06 1.56 15.46
N ALA A 89 -0.61 2.59 14.80
CA ALA A 89 -2.03 2.91 14.86
C ALA A 89 -2.92 1.93 14.06
N ILE A 90 -2.31 0.94 13.38
CA ILE A 90 -3.03 -0.10 12.65
C ILE A 90 -4.08 -0.78 13.54
N SER A 91 -5.33 -0.78 13.07
CA SER A 91 -6.42 -1.49 13.75
C SER A 91 -6.33 -2.99 13.50
N SER A 92 -6.94 -3.80 14.37
CA SER A 92 -7.06 -5.25 14.16
C SER A 92 -7.87 -5.61 12.90
N VAL A 93 -8.75 -4.71 12.44
CA VAL A 93 -9.52 -4.85 11.20
C VAL A 93 -8.62 -4.63 9.99
N ASP A 94 -7.75 -3.63 10.04
CA ASP A 94 -6.81 -3.31 8.95
C ASP A 94 -5.69 -4.36 8.84
N ALA A 95 -5.25 -4.93 9.96
CA ALA A 95 -4.32 -6.05 9.97
C ALA A 95 -4.89 -7.28 9.23
N LYS A 96 -6.20 -7.53 9.32
CA LYS A 96 -6.89 -8.55 8.52
C LYS A 96 -6.98 -8.16 7.05
N ALA A 97 -7.27 -6.88 6.73
CA ALA A 97 -7.32 -6.36 5.35
C ALA A 97 -5.95 -6.31 4.65
N GLU A 98 -4.84 -6.41 5.39
CA GLU A 98 -3.50 -6.65 4.85
C GLU A 98 -3.26 -8.15 4.48
N GLY A 99 -4.22 -9.02 4.82
CA GLY A 99 -4.32 -10.43 4.44
C GLY A 99 -3.66 -11.42 5.41
N LEU A 100 -3.77 -11.18 6.73
CA LEU A 100 -3.26 -12.06 7.78
C LEU A 100 -4.39 -12.95 8.35
N ASN A 101 -4.73 -14.02 7.65
CA ASN A 101 -5.69 -15.02 8.13
C ASN A 101 -4.95 -16.12 8.91
N GLY A 102 -4.74 -15.93 10.22
CA GLY A 102 -4.14 -16.94 11.10
C GLY A 102 -4.64 -16.86 12.54
N PHE A 103 -4.62 -18.01 13.24
CA PHE A 103 -4.88 -18.09 14.68
C PHE A 103 -3.72 -17.42 15.44
N GLY A 104 -3.90 -16.16 15.86
CA GLY A 104 -2.91 -15.39 16.61
C GLY A 104 -3.17 -13.89 16.58
N ASP A 105 -2.34 -13.12 17.28
CA ASP A 105 -2.39 -11.65 17.26
C ASP A 105 -1.99 -11.14 15.87
N ALA A 106 -2.99 -10.70 15.09
CA ALA A 106 -2.81 -10.16 13.74
C ALA A 106 -1.83 -8.99 13.71
N ARG A 107 -1.72 -8.23 14.80
CA ARG A 107 -0.77 -7.13 14.94
C ARG A 107 0.68 -7.64 14.99
N LEU A 108 0.94 -8.72 15.72
CA LEU A 108 2.26 -9.35 15.79
C LEU A 108 2.66 -9.95 14.44
N GLY A 109 1.71 -10.60 13.74
CA GLY A 109 1.92 -11.09 12.38
C GLY A 109 2.28 -9.96 11.42
N TYR A 110 1.59 -8.83 11.53
CA TYR A 110 1.87 -7.64 10.73
C TYR A 110 3.22 -7.01 11.04
N ALA A 111 3.60 -6.90 12.32
CA ALA A 111 4.89 -6.39 12.75
C ALA A 111 6.05 -7.19 12.11
N ARG A 112 5.99 -8.53 12.17
CA ARG A 112 7.01 -9.40 11.56
C ARG A 112 7.09 -9.24 10.04
N LEU A 113 5.94 -9.15 9.39
CA LEU A 113 5.85 -8.94 7.95
C LEU A 113 6.39 -7.56 7.54
N TRP A 114 6.08 -6.52 8.32
CA TRP A 114 6.58 -5.18 8.10
C TRP A 114 8.11 -5.15 8.18
N ASP A 115 8.69 -5.77 9.22
CA ASP A 115 10.14 -5.83 9.41
C ASP A 115 10.88 -6.70 8.40
N SER A 116 10.20 -7.69 7.79
CA SER A 116 10.79 -8.49 6.71
C SER A 116 10.98 -7.68 5.43
N ILE A 117 10.12 -6.69 5.20
CA ILE A 117 10.10 -5.81 4.03
C ILE A 117 10.94 -4.55 4.27
N ASN A 118 10.75 -3.87 5.40
CA ASN A 118 11.37 -2.58 5.73
C ASN A 118 12.58 -2.81 6.63
N LYS A 119 13.75 -2.95 6.01
CA LYS A 119 14.98 -3.33 6.73
C LYS A 119 15.84 -2.15 7.23
N GLN A 120 15.51 -0.93 6.85
CA GLN A 120 16.33 0.25 7.12
C GLN A 120 16.07 0.79 8.53
N PRO A 121 17.07 1.42 9.18
CA PRO A 121 16.87 2.13 10.44
C PRO A 121 15.80 3.23 10.30
N GLY A 122 14.98 3.43 11.34
CA GLY A 122 13.88 4.40 11.33
C GLY A 122 12.66 3.94 10.54
N THR A 123 12.65 2.67 10.08
CA THR A 123 11.55 2.09 9.31
C THR A 123 11.00 0.81 9.90
N ARG A 124 11.54 0.32 11.02
CA ARG A 124 11.10 -0.91 11.68
C ARG A 124 9.77 -0.71 12.39
N TRP A 125 9.12 -1.80 12.76
CA TRP A 125 7.89 -1.78 13.55
C TRP A 125 8.05 -0.98 14.85
N ASN A 126 9.17 -1.19 15.54
CA ASN A 126 9.50 -0.49 16.79
C ASN A 126 9.84 0.99 16.59
N ASP A 127 10.30 1.39 15.39
CA ASP A 127 10.56 2.80 15.07
C ASP A 127 9.26 3.59 14.89
N ASN A 128 8.13 2.88 14.72
CA ASN A 128 6.80 3.45 14.54
C ASN A 128 6.74 4.61 13.51
N PRO A 129 7.23 4.40 12.27
CA PRO A 129 7.29 5.46 11.29
C PRO A 129 5.89 5.94 10.89
N MET A 130 5.82 7.16 10.36
CA MET A 130 4.64 7.65 9.69
C MET A 130 4.45 6.92 8.37
N VAL A 131 3.22 6.49 8.09
CA VAL A 131 2.84 5.76 6.87
C VAL A 131 1.64 6.39 6.17
N TRP A 132 1.68 6.37 4.84
CA TRP A 132 0.51 6.57 4.00
C TRP A 132 -0.32 5.30 3.96
N VAL A 133 -1.61 5.41 4.23
CA VAL A 133 -2.58 4.33 4.02
C VAL A 133 -3.22 4.48 2.65
N ILE A 134 -3.05 3.46 1.82
CA ILE A 134 -3.56 3.44 0.45
C ILE A 134 -4.57 2.32 0.33
N LYS A 135 -5.85 2.70 0.14
CA LYS A 135 -6.92 1.76 -0.19
C LYS A 135 -7.03 1.63 -1.69
N PHE A 136 -7.15 0.41 -2.18
CA PHE A 136 -7.25 0.12 -3.60
C PHE A 136 -8.19 -1.06 -3.86
N GLU A 137 -8.69 -1.15 -5.08
CA GLU A 137 -9.37 -2.33 -5.61
C GLU A 137 -8.51 -2.99 -6.69
N VAL A 138 -8.73 -4.29 -6.90
CA VAL A 138 -8.11 -5.02 -7.99
C VAL A 138 -8.97 -4.85 -9.22
N LEU A 139 -8.35 -4.42 -10.32
CA LEU A 139 -9.01 -4.43 -11.62
C LEU A 139 -8.79 -5.82 -12.18
N GLN A 140 -9.79 -6.68 -11.99
CA GLN A 140 -9.82 -7.94 -12.72
C GLN A 140 -10.13 -7.62 -14.17
N SER A 141 -9.23 -8.01 -15.06
CA SER A 141 -9.47 -8.16 -16.48
C SER A 141 -9.29 -9.64 -16.78
#